data_AF-A0A924P384-F1
#
_entry.id   AF-A0A924P384-F1
#
_cell.length_a   1.000
_cell.length_b   1.000
_cell.length_c   1.000
_cell.angle_alpha   90.00
_cell.angle_beta   90.00
_cell.angle_gamma   90.00
#
_symmetry.space_group_name_H-M   'P 1'
#
loop_
_entity.id
_entity.type
_entity.pdbx_description
1 polymer ?
#
loop_
_entity_poly.entity_id
_entity_poly.type
_entity_poly.pdbx_seq_one_letter_code
_entity_poly.pdbx_strand_id
1 'polypeptide(L)'
;MGENYFGLTDPGRQRTNNEDRFIAQPAFGGKLVIACVIDGVGGYAGGEVAAELTRDEIIAQLKKIPENILDKMVGALQDANERIIKEKEVNPQNEKMACVVTLALADINRNTFYFAHVGDTRLYLFRDGSLIKVTKDHSTVGFLEESGRLTEEAAMQHTKRNEVNKALGYE
;
A
#
# COMPACT_ATOMS: atom_id res chain seq x y z
N MET A 1 1.24 -19.65 -13.43
CA MET A 1 0.98 -18.19 -13.42
C MET A 1 1.83 -17.56 -14.50
N GLY A 2 1.34 -16.55 -15.22
CA GLY A 2 2.19 -15.80 -16.14
C GLY A 2 3.27 -15.06 -15.34
N GLU A 3 4.47 -14.95 -15.90
CA GLU A 3 5.60 -14.22 -15.30
C GLU A 3 5.51 -12.69 -15.50
N ASN A 4 4.35 -12.23 -15.95
CA ASN A 4 4.14 -10.84 -16.32
C ASN A 4 3.64 -10.04 -15.11
N TYR A 5 4.40 -9.02 -14.74
CA TYR A 5 4.02 -8.01 -13.76
C TYR A 5 4.34 -6.64 -14.34
N PHE A 6 3.46 -5.68 -14.08
CA PHE A 6 3.58 -4.32 -14.58
C PHE A 6 3.20 -3.36 -13.47
N GLY A 7 3.75 -2.15 -13.53
CA GLY A 7 3.34 -1.06 -12.67
C GLY A 7 3.31 0.24 -13.45
N LEU A 8 2.35 1.08 -13.10
CA LEU A 8 2.11 2.37 -13.74
C LEU A 8 1.67 3.34 -12.65
N THR A 9 2.06 4.60 -12.78
CA THR A 9 1.59 5.69 -11.94
C THR A 9 1.44 6.94 -12.81
N ASP A 10 0.49 7.79 -12.46
CA ASP A 10 0.17 9.02 -13.18
C ASP A 10 -0.31 10.09 -12.18
N PRO A 11 0.18 11.34 -12.23
CA PRO A 11 -0.29 12.42 -11.35
C PRO A 11 -1.76 12.79 -11.56
N GLY A 12 -2.37 12.31 -12.63
CA GLY A 12 -3.70 12.70 -13.07
C GLY A 12 -3.70 14.10 -13.69
N ARG A 13 -4.91 14.64 -13.86
CA ARG A 13 -5.14 15.92 -14.56
C ARG A 13 -5.20 17.14 -13.62
N GLN A 14 -5.33 16.92 -12.32
CA GLN A 14 -5.61 18.00 -11.35
C GLN A 14 -4.44 18.28 -10.40
N ARG A 15 -3.55 17.30 -10.19
CA ARG A 15 -2.41 17.44 -9.29
C ARG A 15 -1.14 17.68 -10.11
N THR A 16 -0.26 18.51 -9.57
CA THR A 16 1.07 18.76 -10.14
C THR A 16 2.14 17.87 -9.53
N ASN A 17 1.88 17.31 -8.34
CA ASN A 17 2.78 16.39 -7.67
C ASN A 17 2.17 14.99 -7.59
N ASN A 18 2.98 13.97 -7.86
CA ASN A 18 2.58 12.58 -7.73
C ASN A 18 3.12 11.99 -6.42
N GLU A 19 2.23 11.79 -5.45
CA GLU A 19 2.57 11.22 -4.15
C GLU A 19 2.47 9.67 -4.15
N ASP A 20 2.11 9.07 -5.29
CA ASP A 20 2.02 7.62 -5.43
C ASP A 20 3.39 7.01 -5.74
N ARG A 21 3.64 5.82 -5.19
CA ARG A 21 4.76 4.94 -5.54
C ARG A 21 4.26 3.52 -5.74
N PHE A 22 4.97 2.77 -6.56
CA PHE A 22 4.71 1.35 -6.74
C PHE A 22 6.00 0.53 -6.75
N ILE A 23 5.86 -0.78 -6.56
CA ILE A 23 6.89 -1.79 -6.80
C ILE A 23 6.27 -2.87 -7.69
N ALA A 24 6.96 -3.26 -8.76
CA ALA A 24 6.58 -4.39 -9.61
C ALA A 24 7.86 -5.04 -10.13
N GLN A 25 8.46 -5.94 -9.34
CA GLN A 25 9.77 -6.52 -9.66
C GLN A 25 9.93 -7.92 -9.07
N PRO A 26 10.82 -8.75 -9.64
CA PRO A 26 11.10 -10.06 -9.08
C PRO A 26 11.92 -9.90 -7.80
N ALA A 27 11.78 -10.85 -6.89
CA ALA A 27 12.56 -10.96 -5.68
C ALA A 27 13.11 -12.37 -5.52
N PHE A 28 14.13 -12.50 -4.68
CA PHE A 28 14.67 -13.80 -4.26
C PHE A 28 15.10 -14.71 -5.41
N GLY A 29 15.82 -14.13 -6.39
CA GLY A 29 16.27 -14.86 -7.57
C GLY A 29 15.13 -15.29 -8.50
N GLY A 30 14.03 -14.52 -8.52
CA GLY A 30 12.88 -14.76 -9.40
C GLY A 30 11.82 -15.72 -8.83
N LYS A 31 11.99 -16.20 -7.59
CA LYS A 31 11.02 -17.11 -6.97
C LYS A 31 9.74 -16.42 -6.54
N LEU A 32 9.84 -15.17 -6.11
CA LEU A 32 8.70 -14.33 -5.75
C LEU A 32 8.64 -13.09 -6.62
N VAL A 33 7.46 -12.48 -6.70
CA VAL A 33 7.26 -11.14 -7.27
C VAL A 33 6.77 -10.21 -6.17
N ILE A 34 7.41 -9.06 -6.04
CA ILE A 34 6.93 -7.96 -5.20
C ILE A 34 6.02 -7.09 -6.07
N ALA A 35 4.77 -6.98 -5.64
CA ALA A 35 3.83 -5.98 -6.13
C ALA A 35 3.45 -5.09 -4.94
N CYS A 36 3.58 -3.78 -5.08
CA CYS A 36 3.23 -2.85 -4.01
C CYS A 36 2.64 -1.58 -4.62
N VAL A 37 1.63 -1.03 -3.97
CA VAL A 37 1.14 0.33 -4.23
C VAL A 37 1.17 1.10 -2.92
N ILE A 38 1.62 2.35 -2.99
CA ILE A 38 1.77 3.25 -1.87
C ILE A 38 1.20 4.60 -2.31
N ASP A 39 0.25 5.13 -1.55
CA ASP A 39 -0.35 6.44 -1.80
C ASP A 39 0.03 7.34 -0.62
N GLY A 40 0.79 8.39 -0.93
CA GLY A 40 1.22 9.39 0.03
C GLY A 40 0.06 10.30 0.43
N VAL A 41 -0.24 10.34 1.73
CA VAL A 41 -1.27 11.20 2.29
C VAL A 41 -0.61 12.31 3.11
N GLY A 42 -0.79 13.57 2.69
CA GLY A 42 -0.13 14.70 3.35
C GLY A 42 -0.98 15.96 3.45
N GLY A 43 -1.88 16.24 2.50
CA GLY A 43 -2.68 17.48 2.44
C GLY A 43 -1.85 18.76 2.21
N TYR A 44 -0.72 18.89 2.91
CA TYR A 44 0.36 19.86 2.76
C TYR A 44 1.70 19.20 3.12
N ALA A 45 2.56 19.06 2.11
CA ALA A 45 3.96 18.61 2.15
C ALA A 45 4.25 17.19 2.71
N GLY A 46 5.07 16.44 1.97
CA GLY A 46 5.73 15.23 2.46
C GLY A 46 5.09 13.89 2.12
N GLY A 47 3.90 13.83 1.51
CA GLY A 47 3.26 12.55 1.13
C GLY A 47 4.15 11.72 0.19
N GLU A 48 4.75 12.37 -0.80
CA GLU A 48 5.74 11.74 -1.68
C GLU A 48 6.96 11.18 -0.93
N VAL A 49 7.38 11.83 0.16
CA VAL A 49 8.52 11.42 0.97
C VAL A 49 8.14 10.18 1.77
N ALA A 50 6.97 10.18 2.42
CA ALA A 50 6.46 9.00 3.12
C ALA A 50 6.32 7.79 2.19
N ALA A 51 5.81 8.01 0.96
CA ALA A 51 5.69 6.96 -0.04
C ALA A 51 7.07 6.43 -0.50
N GLU A 52 8.04 7.32 -0.71
CA GLU A 52 9.41 6.97 -1.09
C GLU A 52 10.12 6.16 0.00
N LEU A 53 10.07 6.64 1.25
CA LEU A 53 10.67 5.96 2.41
C LEU A 53 10.10 4.56 2.59
N THR A 54 8.78 4.41 2.45
CA THR A 54 8.09 3.12 2.53
C THR A 54 8.53 2.18 1.41
N ARG A 55 8.59 2.68 0.16
CA ARG A 55 9.03 1.89 -0.99
C ARG A 55 10.45 1.35 -0.77
N ASP A 56 11.36 2.23 -0.36
CA ASP A 56 12.77 1.90 -0.18
C ASP A 56 12.97 0.90 0.96
N GLU A 57 12.22 1.04 2.06
CA GLU A 57 12.29 0.10 3.18
C GLU A 57 11.78 -1.29 2.79
N ILE A 58 10.64 -1.36 2.09
CA ILE A 58 10.09 -2.63 1.56
C ILE A 58 11.13 -3.32 0.66
N ILE A 59 11.73 -2.56 -0.28
CA ILE A 59 12.78 -3.12 -1.16
C ILE A 59 13.97 -3.60 -0.34
N ALA A 60 14.44 -2.84 0.65
CA ALA A 60 15.60 -3.21 1.46
C ALA A 60 15.36 -4.49 2.26
N GLN A 61 14.21 -4.58 2.93
CA GLN A 61 13.84 -5.71 3.78
C GLN A 61 13.58 -6.98 2.99
N LEU A 62 13.01 -6.87 1.78
CA LEU A 62 12.68 -8.01 0.93
C LEU A 62 13.80 -8.44 -0.03
N LYS A 63 15.04 -8.00 0.20
CA LYS A 63 16.22 -8.54 -0.52
C LYS A 63 16.60 -9.96 -0.11
N LYS A 64 16.29 -10.40 1.13
CA LYS A 64 16.67 -11.73 1.67
C LYS A 64 15.45 -12.53 2.10
N ILE A 65 15.38 -13.80 1.69
CA ILE A 65 14.21 -14.67 1.97
C ILE A 65 14.12 -14.90 3.47
N PRO A 66 13.03 -14.52 4.14
CA PRO A 66 12.76 -14.94 5.51
C PRO A 66 12.23 -16.37 5.55
N GLU A 67 12.42 -17.09 6.66
CA GLU A 67 11.71 -18.35 6.89
C GLU A 67 10.18 -18.14 7.01
N ASN A 68 9.77 -16.96 7.52
CA ASN A 68 8.38 -16.53 7.58
C ASN A 68 8.15 -15.25 6.74
N ILE A 69 7.46 -15.41 5.61
CA ILE A 69 7.14 -14.33 4.68
C ILE A 69 6.26 -13.26 5.34
N LEU A 70 5.24 -13.65 6.11
CA LEU A 70 4.29 -12.71 6.71
C LEU A 70 4.96 -11.82 7.76
N ASP A 71 5.74 -12.41 8.67
CA ASP A 71 6.46 -11.64 9.70
C ASP A 71 7.39 -10.62 9.07
N LYS A 72 8.02 -10.98 7.94
CA LYS A 72 8.91 -10.06 7.22
C LYS A 72 8.16 -8.93 6.54
N MET A 73 6.98 -9.20 5.98
CA MET A 73 6.12 -8.16 5.41
C MET A 73 5.64 -7.21 6.50
N VAL A 74 5.21 -7.72 7.65
CA VAL A 74 4.81 -6.92 8.81
C VAL A 74 5.97 -6.07 9.31
N GLY A 75 7.14 -6.68 9.52
CA GLY A 75 8.35 -5.98 9.93
C GLY A 75 8.77 -4.89 8.95
N ALA A 76 8.67 -5.12 7.65
CA ALA A 76 8.97 -4.11 6.64
C ALA A 76 8.05 -2.89 6.73
N LEU A 77 6.75 -3.08 7.02
CA LEU A 77 5.82 -1.98 7.22
C LEU A 77 6.01 -1.27 8.57
N GLN A 78 6.42 -1.99 9.61
CA GLN A 78 6.78 -1.42 10.92
C GLN A 78 8.04 -0.56 10.81
N ASP A 79 9.10 -1.08 10.18
CA ASP A 79 10.35 -0.35 9.95
C ASP A 79 10.10 0.90 9.08
N ALA A 80 9.23 0.79 8.06
CA ALA A 80 8.81 1.93 7.24
C ALA A 80 8.08 3.00 8.07
N ASN A 81 7.17 2.58 8.96
CA ASN A 81 6.47 3.47 9.87
C ASN A 81 7.45 4.22 10.79
N GLU A 82 8.39 3.49 11.41
CA GLU A 82 9.42 4.10 12.26
C GLU A 82 10.30 5.10 11.49
N ARG A 83 10.66 4.78 10.25
CA ARG A 83 11.46 5.66 9.40
C ARG A 83 10.71 6.94 9.04
N ILE A 84 9.40 6.85 8.78
CA ILE A 84 8.53 8.00 8.60
C ILE A 84 8.47 8.85 9.88
N ILE A 85 8.25 8.24 11.05
CA ILE A 85 8.21 8.96 12.33
C ILE A 85 9.53 9.71 12.58
N LYS A 86 10.68 9.06 12.38
CA LYS A 86 12.00 9.71 12.54
C LYS A 86 12.21 10.90 11.60
N GLU A 87 11.78 10.80 10.35
CA GLU A 87 11.88 11.90 9.40
C GLU A 87 11.00 13.09 9.81
N LYS A 88 9.83 12.86 10.43
CA LYS A 88 9.00 13.95 11.00
C LYS A 88 9.72 14.70 12.12
N GLU A 89 10.46 13.99 12.97
CA GLU A 89 11.23 14.58 14.07
C GLU A 89 12.37 15.45 13.56
N VAL A 90 13.00 15.05 12.45
CA VAL A 90 14.16 15.75 11.86
C VAL A 90 13.73 16.91 10.96
N ASN A 91 12.63 16.77 10.23
CA ASN A 91 12.17 17.74 9.24
C ASN A 91 10.74 18.21 9.53
N PRO A 92 10.57 19.39 10.16
CA PRO A 92 9.25 19.94 10.46
C PRO A 92 8.37 20.18 9.23
N GLN A 93 8.93 20.31 8.03
CA GLN A 93 8.14 20.45 6.80
C GLN A 93 7.37 19.16 6.44
N ASN A 94 7.84 18.02 6.97
CA ASN A 94 7.26 16.70 6.75
C ASN A 94 6.39 16.24 7.93
N GLU A 95 6.13 17.08 8.93
CA GLU A 95 5.42 16.71 10.18
C GLU A 95 4.12 15.92 9.93
N LYS A 96 3.37 16.28 8.89
CA LYS A 96 2.08 15.68 8.53
C LYS A 96 2.16 14.54 7.52
N MET A 97 3.36 14.18 7.04
CA MET A 97 3.48 13.14 6.03
C MET A 97 2.98 11.80 6.53
N ALA A 98 2.32 11.06 5.68
CA ALA A 98 1.90 9.70 5.94
C ALA A 98 1.71 9.00 4.60
N CYS A 99 1.50 7.69 4.62
CA CYS A 99 1.08 6.98 3.42
C CYS A 99 0.23 5.77 3.78
N VAL A 100 -0.60 5.36 2.82
CA VAL A 100 -1.29 4.08 2.84
C VAL A 100 -0.57 3.14 1.89
N VAL A 101 -0.60 1.84 2.18
CA VAL A 101 0.18 0.85 1.45
C VAL A 101 -0.55 -0.47 1.33
N THR A 102 -0.45 -1.10 0.17
CA THR A 102 -0.83 -2.49 -0.05
C THR A 102 0.35 -3.21 -0.69
N LEU A 103 0.97 -4.11 0.08
CA LEU A 103 2.10 -4.94 -0.32
C LEU A 103 1.64 -6.36 -0.57
N ALA A 104 2.11 -6.92 -1.68
CA ALA A 104 1.80 -8.23 -2.18
C ALA A 104 3.07 -9.00 -2.58
N LEU A 105 3.14 -10.26 -2.17
CA LEU A 105 4.16 -11.22 -2.58
C LEU A 105 3.50 -12.41 -3.24
N ALA A 106 3.78 -12.60 -4.53
CA ALA A 106 3.33 -13.76 -5.29
C ALA A 106 4.43 -14.83 -5.34
N ASP A 107 4.15 -16.02 -4.81
CA ASP A 107 4.98 -17.21 -5.02
C ASP A 107 4.48 -17.96 -6.26
N ILE A 108 5.20 -17.75 -7.36
CA ILE A 108 4.86 -18.31 -8.67
C ILE A 108 4.93 -19.84 -8.64
N ASN A 109 5.88 -20.40 -7.88
CA ASN A 109 6.12 -21.84 -7.83
C ASN A 109 5.06 -22.57 -7.01
N ARG A 110 4.60 -21.94 -5.90
CA ARG A 110 3.60 -22.52 -5.00
C ARG A 110 2.17 -22.14 -5.36
N ASN A 111 1.97 -21.22 -6.31
CA ASN A 111 0.67 -20.64 -6.62
C ASN A 111 0.01 -20.04 -5.36
N THR A 112 0.83 -19.39 -4.53
CA THR A 112 0.43 -18.79 -3.25
C THR A 112 0.67 -17.30 -3.30
N PHE A 113 -0.17 -16.54 -2.62
CA PHE A 113 -0.05 -15.10 -2.52
C PHE A 113 -0.16 -14.65 -1.07
N TYR A 114 0.69 -13.72 -0.68
CA TYR A 114 0.73 -13.11 0.64
C TYR A 114 0.50 -11.62 0.48
N PHE A 115 -0.26 -11.00 1.38
CA PHE A 115 -0.44 -9.56 1.37
C PHE A 115 -0.45 -8.98 2.78
N ALA A 116 -0.04 -7.72 2.87
CA ALA A 116 -0.13 -6.88 4.05
C ALA A 116 -0.59 -5.51 3.55
N HIS A 117 -1.54 -4.88 4.25
CA HIS A 117 -2.02 -3.58 3.85
C HIS A 117 -2.34 -2.70 5.06
N VAL A 118 -2.18 -1.40 4.88
CA VAL A 118 -2.51 -0.35 5.85
C VAL A 118 -3.15 0.80 5.08
N GLY A 119 -4.42 1.06 5.32
CA GLY A 119 -5.16 2.17 4.74
C GLY A 119 -6.22 1.70 3.76
N ASP A 120 -6.47 2.49 2.74
CA ASP A 120 -7.55 2.33 1.76
C ASP A 120 -7.06 2.08 0.33
N THR A 121 -5.75 1.85 0.13
CA THR A 121 -5.28 1.19 -1.10
C THR A 121 -5.87 -0.21 -1.19
N ARG A 122 -6.14 -0.65 -2.43
CA ARG A 122 -6.94 -1.84 -2.68
C ARG A 122 -6.21 -2.90 -3.46
N LEU A 123 -6.44 -4.16 -3.08
CA LEU A 123 -6.06 -5.33 -3.84
C LEU A 123 -7.31 -6.04 -4.36
N TYR A 124 -7.30 -6.41 -5.63
CA TYR A 124 -8.36 -7.18 -6.26
C TYR A 124 -7.82 -8.48 -6.88
N LEU A 125 -8.60 -9.55 -6.80
CA LEU A 125 -8.40 -10.78 -7.55
C LEU A 125 -9.32 -10.77 -8.77
N PHE A 126 -8.73 -10.76 -9.96
CA PHE A 126 -9.47 -10.96 -11.21
C PHE A 126 -9.31 -12.40 -11.70
N ARG A 127 -10.41 -13.14 -11.77
CA ARG A 127 -10.42 -14.55 -12.21
C ARG A 127 -11.78 -14.88 -12.85
N ASP A 128 -11.74 -15.58 -13.98
CA ASP A 128 -12.95 -16.08 -14.67
C ASP A 128 -14.01 -14.98 -14.91
N GLY A 129 -13.57 -13.79 -15.31
CA GLY A 129 -14.44 -12.64 -15.56
C GLY A 129 -14.96 -11.94 -14.30
N SER A 130 -14.59 -12.40 -13.11
CA SER A 130 -15.01 -11.82 -11.83
C SER A 130 -13.87 -11.03 -11.18
N LEU A 131 -14.18 -9.83 -10.68
CA LEU A 131 -13.27 -8.98 -9.93
C LEU A 131 -13.71 -8.94 -8.46
N ILE A 132 -12.87 -9.45 -7.56
CA ILE A 132 -13.19 -9.55 -6.14
C ILE A 132 -12.21 -8.71 -5.34
N LYS A 133 -12.71 -7.78 -4.53
CA LYS A 133 -11.89 -7.00 -3.59
C LYS A 133 -11.40 -7.91 -2.45
N VAL A 134 -10.08 -7.95 -2.25
CA VAL A 134 -9.43 -8.80 -1.24
C VAL A 134 -9.18 -8.02 0.05
N THR A 135 -8.87 -6.73 -0.05
CA THR A 135 -8.61 -5.83 1.08
C THR A 135 -9.90 -5.22 1.64
N LYS A 136 -9.82 -4.73 2.87
CA LYS A 136 -10.89 -3.98 3.54
C LYS A 136 -10.36 -2.60 3.88
N ASP A 137 -10.95 -1.55 3.32
CA ASP A 137 -10.42 -0.20 3.49
C ASP A 137 -10.43 0.17 4.98
N HIS A 138 -9.29 0.62 5.51
CA HIS A 138 -9.17 1.07 6.90
C HIS A 138 -9.71 2.51 7.05
N SER A 139 -10.99 2.69 6.74
CA SER A 139 -11.73 3.95 6.81
C SER A 139 -13.12 3.74 7.41
N THR A 140 -13.75 4.82 7.87
CA THR A 140 -15.13 4.76 8.37
C THR A 140 -16.10 4.30 7.29
N VAL A 141 -15.92 4.78 6.06
CA VAL A 141 -16.73 4.38 4.91
C VAL A 141 -16.48 2.91 4.54
N GLY A 142 -15.21 2.47 4.55
CA GLY A 142 -14.84 1.07 4.32
C GLY A 142 -15.49 0.11 5.30
N PHE A 143 -15.54 0.48 6.59
CA PHE A 143 -16.24 -0.33 7.60
C PHE A 143 -17.75 -0.43 7.36
N LEU A 144 -18.39 0.66 6.93
CA LEU A 144 -19.82 0.65 6.61
C LEU A 144 -20.12 -0.21 5.38
N GLU A 145 -19.25 -0.15 4.36
CA GLU A 145 -19.32 -1.02 3.20
C GLU A 145 -19.17 -2.50 3.58
N GLU A 146 -18.12 -2.82 4.34
CA GLU A 146 -17.83 -4.19 4.80
C GLU A 146 -18.98 -4.79 5.63
N SER A 147 -19.59 -3.97 6.50
CA SER A 147 -20.72 -4.39 7.34
C SER A 147 -22.06 -4.49 6.60
N GLY A 148 -22.08 -4.22 5.28
CA GLY A 148 -23.29 -4.24 4.44
C GLY A 148 -24.24 -3.07 4.70
N ARG A 149 -23.80 -2.05 5.46
CA ARG A 149 -24.57 -0.83 5.72
C ARG A 149 -24.50 0.15 4.55
N LEU A 150 -23.46 0.04 3.73
CA LEU A 150 -23.33 0.73 2.45
C LEU A 150 -23.01 -0.29 1.35
N THR A 151 -23.55 -0.07 0.17
CA THR A 151 -23.05 -0.70 -1.07
C THR A 151 -21.73 -0.04 -1.48
N GLU A 152 -20.89 -0.73 -2.27
CA GLU A 152 -19.65 -0.15 -2.83
C GLU A 152 -19.92 1.16 -3.61
N GLU A 153 -20.99 1.19 -4.41
CA GLU A 153 -21.41 2.38 -5.18
C GLU A 153 -21.71 3.58 -4.28
N ALA A 154 -22.48 3.36 -3.20
CA ALA A 154 -22.77 4.38 -2.20
C ALA A 154 -21.52 4.82 -1.43
N ALA A 155 -20.61 3.90 -1.11
CA ALA A 155 -19.33 4.21 -0.48
C ALA A 155 -18.48 5.15 -1.36
N MET A 156 -18.44 4.92 -2.68
CA MET A 156 -17.69 5.77 -3.62
C MET A 156 -18.25 7.19 -3.76
N GLN A 157 -19.53 7.41 -3.43
CA GLN A 157 -20.20 8.72 -3.46
C GLN A 157 -20.28 9.39 -2.08
N HIS A 158 -19.82 8.69 -1.02
CA HIS A 158 -19.93 9.19 0.33
C HIS A 158 -19.04 10.43 0.55
N THR A 159 -19.53 11.42 1.29
CA THR A 159 -18.81 12.68 1.54
C THR A 159 -17.48 12.48 2.28
N LYS A 160 -17.42 11.43 3.10
CA LYS A 160 -16.25 11.02 3.89
C LYS A 160 -15.38 9.95 3.24
N ARG A 161 -15.55 9.69 1.93
CA ARG A 161 -14.83 8.61 1.24
C ARG A 161 -13.30 8.73 1.26
N ASN A 162 -12.78 9.93 1.47
CA ASN A 162 -11.33 10.22 1.54
C ASN A 162 -10.78 10.22 2.99
N GLU A 163 -11.60 9.91 4.01
CA GLU A 163 -11.14 9.86 5.41
C GLU A 163 -10.53 8.48 5.69
N VAL A 164 -9.22 8.44 5.99
CA VAL A 164 -8.51 7.20 6.34
C VAL A 164 -8.27 7.15 7.85
N ASN A 165 -8.52 5.99 8.47
CA ASN A 165 -8.34 5.78 9.90
C ASN A 165 -6.98 5.17 10.26
N LYS A 166 -6.30 4.51 9.30
CA LYS A 166 -4.97 3.93 9.49
C LYS A 166 -4.05 4.26 8.32
N ALA A 167 -2.89 4.83 8.62
CA ALA A 167 -1.82 5.07 7.65
C ALA A 167 -0.48 4.86 8.36
N LEU A 168 0.58 4.61 7.59
CA LEU A 168 1.94 4.69 8.12
C LEU A 168 2.30 6.16 8.37
N GLY A 169 2.91 6.43 9.51
CA GLY A 169 3.17 7.78 10.01
C GLY A 169 2.06 8.36 10.86
N TYR A 170 0.96 7.64 11.11
CA TYR A 170 0.00 7.99 12.16
C TYR A 170 0.51 7.46 13.51
N GLU A 171 0.12 8.13 14.60
CA GLU A 171 0.35 7.66 15.98
C GLU A 171 -0.45 6.39 16.31
#